data_AF-A0A0J6CDJ5-F1
#
_entry.id   AF-A0A0J6CDJ5-F1
#
_cell.length_a   1.000
_cell.length_b   1.000
_cell.length_c   1.000
_cell.angle_alpha   90.00
_cell.angle_beta   90.00
_cell.angle_gamma   90.00
#
_symmetry.space_group_name_H-M   'P 1'
#
loop_
_entity.id
_entity.type
_entity.pdbx_description
1 polymer ?
#
loop_
_entity_poly.entity_id
_entity_poly.type
_entity_poly.pdbx_seq_one_letter_code
_entity_poly.pdbx_strand_id
1 'polypeptide(L)'
;MNLNPQDFLVHDISQHPMVVFRNNAARPGYAKQWEVETASLIRHGVPFVIVYDQLRGDEDHEDRKHRALWLKQNKAEMNRVCKGFISIEPDPVRREEVRQMGLMLARAFGMQHEAVESQAEARTLAQRLASERSSGK
;
A
#
# COMPACT_ATOMS: atom_id res chain seq x y z
N MET A 1 -6.57 -6.25 -19.83
CA MET A 1 -6.99 -7.42 -19.02
C MET A 1 -7.46 -6.88 -17.69
N ASN A 2 -8.69 -7.20 -17.28
CA ASN A 2 -9.22 -6.76 -15.98
C ASN A 2 -8.72 -7.71 -14.90
N LEU A 3 -8.38 -7.15 -13.74
CA LEU A 3 -8.03 -7.94 -12.56
C LEU A 3 -9.29 -8.58 -11.97
N ASN A 4 -9.21 -9.84 -11.57
CA ASN A 4 -10.26 -10.52 -10.82
C ASN A 4 -9.94 -10.45 -9.32
N PRO A 5 -10.81 -9.87 -8.47
CA PRO A 5 -10.56 -9.78 -7.03
C PRO A 5 -10.33 -11.12 -6.32
N GLN A 6 -10.83 -12.22 -6.89
CA GLN A 6 -10.65 -13.57 -6.31
C GLN A 6 -9.24 -14.14 -6.51
N ASP A 7 -8.44 -13.56 -7.41
CA ASP A 7 -7.06 -13.98 -7.64
C ASP A 7 -6.09 -13.35 -6.62
N PHE A 8 -6.59 -12.48 -5.74
CA PHE A 8 -5.81 -11.76 -4.74
C PHE A 8 -6.12 -12.28 -3.34
N LEU A 9 -5.08 -12.69 -2.62
CA LEU A 9 -5.12 -13.20 -1.26
C LEU A 9 -4.73 -12.12 -0.25
N VAL A 10 -3.63 -11.41 -0.51
CA VAL A 10 -3.05 -10.42 0.41
C VAL A 10 -3.66 -9.04 0.23
N HIS A 11 -4.08 -8.70 -0.98
CA HIS A 11 -4.77 -7.44 -1.29
C HIS A 11 -6.24 -7.66 -1.61
N ASP A 12 -7.07 -6.73 -1.16
CA ASP A 12 -8.45 -6.59 -1.61
C ASP A 12 -8.54 -5.44 -2.61
N ILE A 13 -8.92 -5.77 -3.84
CA ILE A 13 -9.04 -4.80 -4.93
C ILE A 13 -10.49 -4.43 -5.24
N SER A 14 -11.46 -4.90 -4.46
CA SER A 14 -12.89 -4.67 -4.69
C SER A 14 -13.31 -3.20 -4.55
N GLN A 15 -12.49 -2.40 -3.86
CA GLN A 15 -12.74 -0.98 -3.57
C GLN A 15 -11.84 -0.03 -4.38
N HIS A 16 -11.34 -0.48 -5.53
CA HIS A 16 -10.45 0.29 -6.40
C HIS A 16 -10.91 1.77 -6.54
N PRO A 17 -10.02 2.77 -6.40
CA PRO A 17 -8.55 2.69 -6.33
C PRO A 17 -7.97 2.35 -4.95
N MET A 18 -8.83 2.12 -3.95
CA MET A 18 -8.40 1.70 -2.63
C MET A 18 -8.12 0.19 -2.63
N VAL A 19 -6.84 -0.18 -2.51
CA VAL A 19 -6.40 -1.57 -2.44
C VAL A 19 -6.06 -1.90 -0.98
N VAL A 20 -6.91 -2.65 -0.30
CA VAL A 20 -6.79 -2.89 1.14
C VAL A 20 -5.90 -4.10 1.41
N PHE A 21 -4.85 -3.92 2.20
CA PHE A 21 -4.02 -5.01 2.70
C PHE A 21 -4.77 -5.83 3.74
N ARG A 22 -4.84 -7.15 3.55
CA ARG A 22 -5.51 -8.08 4.46
C ARG A 22 -4.53 -8.56 5.52
N ASN A 23 -4.51 -7.93 6.69
CA ASN A 23 -3.63 -8.32 7.81
C ASN A 23 -3.70 -9.81 8.15
N ASN A 24 -4.89 -10.43 8.07
CA ASN A 24 -5.06 -11.84 8.39
C ASN A 24 -4.38 -12.80 7.38
N ALA A 25 -4.10 -12.32 6.16
CA ALA A 25 -3.37 -13.05 5.13
C ALA A 25 -1.84 -12.87 5.24
N ALA A 26 -1.36 -11.96 6.09
CA ALA A 26 0.05 -11.70 6.34
C ALA A 26 0.66 -12.75 7.28
N ARG A 27 0.61 -14.02 6.89
CA ARG A 27 1.28 -15.13 7.59
C ARG A 27 2.73 -15.25 7.11
N PRO A 28 3.65 -15.86 7.89
CA PRO A 28 5.04 -16.02 7.47
C PRO A 28 5.17 -16.56 6.03
N GLY A 29 5.92 -15.86 5.19
CA GLY A 29 6.09 -16.14 3.76
C GLY A 29 5.13 -15.38 2.83
N TYR A 30 4.23 -14.53 3.36
CA TYR A 30 3.27 -13.80 2.53
C TYR A 30 3.92 -12.79 1.57
N ALA A 31 5.15 -12.35 1.83
CA ALA A 31 5.81 -11.31 1.02
C ALA A 31 5.93 -11.71 -0.45
N LYS A 32 6.06 -13.01 -0.75
CA LYS A 32 6.09 -13.52 -2.12
C LYS A 32 4.75 -13.34 -2.84
N GLN A 33 3.64 -13.59 -2.15
CA GLN A 33 2.31 -13.36 -2.68
C GLN A 33 2.01 -11.86 -2.80
N TRP A 34 2.41 -11.07 -1.80
CA TRP A 34 2.33 -9.62 -1.84
C TRP A 34 3.03 -9.03 -3.08
N GLU A 35 4.23 -9.54 -3.39
CA GLU A 35 4.97 -9.15 -4.60
C GLU A 35 4.21 -9.50 -5.89
N VAL A 36 3.74 -10.75 -6.02
CA VAL A 36 3.03 -11.21 -7.23
C VAL A 36 1.79 -10.36 -7.50
N GLU A 37 1.02 -10.06 -6.46
CA GLU A 37 -0.18 -9.25 -6.54
C GLU A 37 0.14 -7.79 -6.87
N THR A 38 1.16 -7.21 -6.22
CA THR A 38 1.60 -5.83 -6.49
C THR A 38 2.11 -5.70 -7.92
N ALA A 39 2.86 -6.69 -8.42
CA ALA A 39 3.30 -6.72 -9.82
C ALA A 39 2.12 -6.80 -10.80
N SER A 40 1.06 -7.55 -10.46
CA SER A 40 -0.18 -7.58 -11.25
C SER A 40 -0.91 -6.23 -11.27
N LEU A 41 -0.98 -5.54 -10.14
CA LEU A 41 -1.51 -4.17 -10.05
C LEU A 41 -0.69 -3.20 -10.92
N ILE A 42 0.64 -3.29 -10.85
CA ILE A 42 1.53 -2.44 -11.67
C ILE A 42 1.30 -2.69 -13.16
N ARG A 43 1.25 -3.97 -13.59
CA ARG A 43 0.99 -4.35 -14.99
C ARG A 43 -0.40 -3.93 -15.48
N HIS A 44 -1.40 -3.91 -14.60
CA HIS A 44 -2.73 -3.44 -14.95
C HIS A 44 -2.74 -1.96 -15.34
N GLY A 45 -1.81 -1.16 -14.80
CA GLY A 45 -1.51 0.18 -15.29
C GLY A 45 -2.47 1.28 -14.84
N VAL A 46 -3.45 0.95 -13.99
CA VAL A 46 -4.44 1.91 -13.46
C VAL A 46 -3.96 2.45 -12.11
N PRO A 47 -4.07 3.77 -11.84
CA PRO A 47 -3.67 4.35 -10.56
C PRO A 47 -4.39 3.74 -9.35
N PHE A 48 -3.63 3.38 -8.32
CA PHE A 48 -4.16 2.81 -7.08
C PHE A 48 -3.39 3.30 -5.85
N VAL A 49 -3.94 3.02 -4.66
CA VAL A 49 -3.32 3.32 -3.37
C VAL A 49 -3.44 2.09 -2.47
N ILE A 50 -2.34 1.67 -1.84
CA ILE A 50 -2.37 0.55 -0.88
C ILE A 50 -2.75 1.09 0.50
N VAL A 51 -3.76 0.49 1.11
CA VAL A 51 -4.28 0.89 2.41
C VAL A 51 -4.06 -0.20 3.43
N TYR A 52 -3.46 0.15 4.56
CA TYR A 52 -3.29 -0.71 5.72
C TYR A 52 -4.29 -0.30 6.80
N ASP A 53 -5.25 -1.17 7.09
CA ASP A 53 -6.22 -0.95 8.16
C ASP A 53 -5.68 -1.52 9.47
N GLN A 54 -5.25 -0.66 10.40
CA GLN A 54 -4.67 -1.07 11.68
C GLN A 54 -3.57 -2.14 11.51
N LEU A 55 -2.53 -1.81 10.75
CA LEU A 55 -1.43 -2.73 10.44
C LEU A 55 -0.86 -3.34 11.73
N ARG A 56 -0.77 -4.66 11.77
CA ARG A 56 -0.17 -5.36 12.89
C ARG A 56 1.36 -5.25 12.80
N GLY A 57 2.00 -4.96 13.92
CA GLY A 57 3.46 -4.74 14.00
C GLY A 57 4.30 -6.02 14.03
N ASP A 58 3.70 -7.19 13.83
CA ASP A 58 4.32 -8.51 13.98
C ASP A 58 4.73 -9.16 12.64
N GLU A 59 5.06 -8.34 11.63
CA GLU A 59 5.61 -8.83 10.36
C GLU A 59 6.91 -9.61 10.57
N ASP A 60 6.97 -10.82 10.00
CA ASP A 60 8.17 -11.67 10.03
C ASP A 60 9.38 -10.94 9.43
N HIS A 61 10.57 -11.19 9.99
CA HIS A 61 11.79 -10.51 9.56
C HIS A 61 12.12 -10.77 8.09
N GLU A 62 11.96 -12.01 7.61
CA GLU A 62 12.28 -12.36 6.22
C GLU A 62 11.26 -11.76 5.26
N ASP A 63 9.97 -11.72 5.63
CA ASP A 63 8.93 -11.04 4.83
C ASP A 63 9.21 -9.54 4.71
N ARG A 64 9.54 -8.88 5.83
CA ARG A 64 9.87 -7.45 5.85
C ARG A 64 11.08 -7.15 4.97
N LYS A 65 12.13 -7.98 5.06
CA LYS A 65 13.34 -7.88 4.25
C LYS A 65 13.05 -8.08 2.77
N HIS A 66 12.26 -9.10 2.42
CA HIS A 66 11.84 -9.39 1.05
C HIS A 66 11.10 -8.20 0.44
N ARG A 67 10.06 -7.69 1.12
CA ARG A 67 9.30 -6.51 0.66
C ARG A 67 10.19 -5.30 0.48
N ALA A 68 11.07 -5.01 1.44
CA ALA A 68 11.97 -3.86 1.35
C ALA A 68 12.93 -3.95 0.14
N LEU A 69 13.45 -5.15 -0.16
CA LEU A 69 14.31 -5.36 -1.32
C LEU A 69 13.53 -5.18 -2.63
N TRP A 70 12.35 -5.79 -2.73
CA TRP A 70 11.51 -5.69 -3.91
C TRP A 70 11.07 -4.25 -4.19
N LEU A 71 10.65 -3.51 -3.15
CA LEU A 71 10.28 -2.10 -3.25
C LEU A 71 11.45 -1.23 -3.74
N LYS A 72 12.67 -1.46 -3.26
CA LYS A 72 13.87 -0.74 -3.75
C LYS A 72 14.10 -1.00 -5.24
N GLN A 73 13.96 -2.25 -5.68
CA GLN A 73 14.20 -2.65 -7.07
C GLN A 73 13.10 -2.18 -8.03
N ASN A 74 11.86 -2.11 -7.57
CA ASN A 74 10.69 -1.84 -8.42
C ASN A 74 10.09 -0.43 -8.23
N LYS A 75 10.73 0.43 -7.41
CA LYS A 75 10.29 1.79 -7.08
C LYS A 75 9.85 2.60 -8.29
N ALA A 76 10.61 2.57 -9.39
CA ALA A 76 10.33 3.40 -10.56
C ALA A 76 9.00 3.01 -11.24
N GLU A 77 8.77 1.71 -11.46
CA GLU A 77 7.53 1.20 -12.04
C GLU A 77 6.35 1.38 -11.09
N MET A 78 6.57 1.11 -9.79
CA MET A 78 5.54 1.29 -8.78
C MET A 78 5.08 2.74 -8.69
N ASN A 79 6.00 3.72 -8.69
CA ASN A 79 5.66 5.15 -8.63
C ASN A 79 4.85 5.66 -9.83
N ARG A 80 4.86 4.96 -10.97
CA ARG A 80 4.04 5.37 -12.13
C ARG A 80 2.55 5.22 -11.84
N VAL A 81 2.16 4.23 -11.02
CA VAL A 81 0.76 3.80 -10.87
C VAL A 81 0.31 3.70 -9.40
N CYS A 82 1.16 3.27 -8.47
CA CYS A 82 0.89 3.38 -7.04
C CYS A 82 1.05 4.84 -6.61
N LYS A 83 -0.04 5.48 -6.20
CA LYS A 83 -0.06 6.91 -5.81
C LYS A 83 0.24 7.16 -4.35
N GLY A 84 0.47 6.10 -3.58
CA GLY A 84 0.94 6.18 -2.21
C GLY A 84 0.46 5.03 -1.35
N PHE A 85 0.72 5.18 -0.06
CA PHE A 85 0.21 4.31 1.01
C PHE A 85 -0.66 5.13 1.96
N ILE A 86 -1.68 4.48 2.54
CA ILE A 86 -2.48 5.05 3.61
C ILE A 86 -2.52 4.05 4.76
N SER A 87 -2.33 4.51 5.99
CA SER A 87 -2.62 3.73 7.19
C SER A 87 -3.84 4.28 7.90
N ILE A 88 -4.80 3.42 8.23
CA ILE A 88 -5.93 3.76 9.08
C ILE A 88 -5.55 3.42 10.51
N GLU A 89 -5.56 4.42 11.38
CA GLU A 89 -5.30 4.27 12.81
C GLU A 89 -6.19 5.24 13.61
N PRO A 90 -7.26 4.73 14.25
CA PRO A 90 -8.19 5.56 15.02
C PRO A 90 -7.55 6.22 16.25
N ASP A 91 -6.56 5.57 16.88
CA ASP A 91 -5.87 6.14 18.04
C ASP A 91 -4.98 7.31 17.60
N PRO A 92 -5.18 8.53 18.12
CA PRO A 92 -4.45 9.70 17.64
C PRO A 92 -2.95 9.67 17.96
N VAL A 93 -2.53 9.01 19.04
CA VAL A 93 -1.12 8.88 19.42
C VAL A 93 -0.44 7.90 18.47
N ARG A 94 -1.03 6.71 18.27
CA ARG A 94 -0.51 5.73 17.29
C ARG A 94 -0.55 6.25 15.87
N ARG A 95 -1.58 7.02 15.51
CA ARG A 95 -1.70 7.63 14.17
C ARG A 95 -0.54 8.58 13.88
N GLU A 96 -0.08 9.32 14.89
CA GLU A 96 1.10 10.17 14.75
C GLU A 96 2.38 9.34 14.62
N GLU A 97 2.55 8.27 15.40
CA GLU A 97 3.68 7.34 15.26
C GLU A 97 3.76 6.74 13.85
N VAL A 98 2.62 6.29 13.33
CA VAL A 98 2.49 5.74 11.98
C VAL A 98 2.79 6.80 10.92
N ARG A 99 2.35 8.05 11.11
CA ARG A 99 2.68 9.17 10.22
C ARG A 99 4.19 9.43 10.16
N GLN A 100 4.85 9.46 11.31
CA GLN A 100 6.30 9.67 11.37
C GLN A 100 7.07 8.50 10.71
N MET A 101 6.64 7.27 10.95
CA MET A 101 7.16 6.10 10.24
C MET A 101 6.94 6.21 8.73
N GLY A 102 5.75 6.63 8.31
CA GLY A 102 5.40 6.83 6.91
C GLY A 102 6.29 7.84 6.21
N LEU A 103 6.65 8.94 6.86
CA LEU A 103 7.60 9.92 6.31
C LEU A 103 9.00 9.31 6.07
N MET A 104 9.46 8.43 6.95
CA MET A 104 10.73 7.71 6.76
C MET A 104 10.66 6.74 5.58
N LEU A 105 9.58 5.96 5.47
CA LEU A 105 9.34 5.04 4.37
C LEU A 105 9.20 5.80 3.04
N ALA A 106 8.52 6.93 3.04
CA ALA A 106 8.37 7.78 1.87
C ALA A 106 9.71 8.32 1.39
N ARG A 107 10.62 8.70 2.29
CA ARG A 107 11.99 9.09 1.93
C ARG A 107 12.77 7.91 1.33
N ALA A 108 12.64 6.72 1.90
CA ALA A 108 13.34 5.52 1.44
C ALA A 108 12.84 5.04 0.06
N PHE A 109 11.52 5.00 -0.14
CA PHE A 109 10.88 4.36 -1.29
C PHE A 109 10.24 5.35 -2.27
N GLY A 110 10.19 6.64 -1.95
CA GLY A 110 9.67 7.71 -2.82
C GLY A 110 8.16 7.72 -3.04
N MET A 111 7.40 6.98 -2.24
CA MET A 111 5.93 7.00 -2.25
C MET A 111 5.42 7.68 -0.99
N GLN A 112 4.52 8.66 -1.14
CA GLN A 112 3.87 9.28 0.01
C GLN A 112 3.17 8.23 0.87
N HIS A 113 3.19 8.42 2.18
CA HIS A 113 2.52 7.55 3.14
C HIS A 113 1.78 8.43 4.16
N GLU A 114 0.46 8.38 4.09
CA GLU A 114 -0.43 9.17 4.94
C GLU A 114 -1.05 8.30 6.05
N ALA A 115 -1.43 8.94 7.16
CA ALA A 115 -2.14 8.29 8.26
C ALA A 115 -3.45 9.03 8.55
N VAL A 116 -4.56 8.31 8.51
CA VAL A 116 -5.94 8.81 8.64
C VAL A 116 -6.69 8.09 9.76
N GLU A 117 -7.78 8.67 10.24
CA GLU A 117 -8.52 8.12 11.37
C GLU A 117 -9.45 6.96 10.98
N SER A 118 -10.01 7.03 9.76
CA SER A 118 -11.12 6.16 9.37
C SER A 118 -11.02 5.64 7.95
N GLN A 119 -11.77 4.58 7.67
CA GLN A 119 -11.93 4.04 6.32
C GLN A 119 -12.57 5.04 5.35
N ALA A 120 -13.49 5.89 5.83
CA ALA A 120 -14.13 6.93 5.02
C ALA A 120 -13.11 7.98 4.54
N GLU A 121 -12.21 8.40 5.43
CA GLU A 121 -11.09 9.28 5.08
C GLU A 121 -10.13 8.61 4.12
N ALA A 122 -9.75 7.35 4.38
CA ALA A 122 -8.87 6.58 3.50
C ALA A 122 -9.44 6.46 2.09
N ARG A 123 -10.74 6.20 1.96
CA ARG A 123 -11.42 6.10 0.66
C ARG A 123 -11.38 7.44 -0.09
N THR A 124 -11.71 8.53 0.60
CA THR A 124 -11.70 9.89 0.03
C THR A 124 -10.30 10.26 -0.44
N LEU A 125 -9.30 10.00 0.39
CA LEU A 125 -7.90 10.27 0.08
C LEU A 125 -7.39 9.40 -1.07
N ALA A 126 -7.70 8.10 -1.09
CA ALA A 126 -7.30 7.20 -2.15
C ALA A 126 -7.86 7.64 -3.52
N GLN A 127 -9.12 8.08 -3.56
CA GLN A 127 -9.74 8.62 -4.78
C GLN A 127 -9.06 9.90 -5.26
N ARG A 128 -8.74 10.82 -4.34
CA ARG A 128 -8.03 12.05 -4.67
C ARG A 128 -6.65 11.76 -5.25
N LEU A 129 -5.84 10.96 -4.55
CA LEU A 129 -4.49 10.59 -4.98
C LEU A 129 -4.48 9.84 -6.32
N ALA A 130 -5.43 8.94 -6.55
CA ALA A 130 -5.54 8.21 -7.81
C ALA A 130 -5.95 9.09 -9.01
N SER A 131 -6.64 10.20 -8.74
CA SER A 131 -7.12 11.14 -9.77
C SER A 131 -6.11 12.26 -10.06
N GLU A 132 -5.17 12.50 -9.15
CA GLU A 132 -4.09 13.46 -9.36
C GLU A 132 -3.20 12.99 -10.53
N ARG A 133 -3.09 13.84 -11.56
CA ARG A 133 -2.09 13.62 -12.61
C ARG A 133 -0.73 13.66 -11.93
N SER A 134 0.11 12.64 -12.16
CA SER A 134 1.48 12.64 -11.66
C SER A 134 2.15 13.95 -12.11
N SER A 135 2.33 14.90 -11.20
CA SER A 135 3.14 16.09 -11.45
C SER A 135 4.57 15.59 -11.58
N GLY A 136 4.97 15.28 -12.81
CA GLY A 136 6.36 15.04 -13.16
C GLY A 136 7.14 16.28 -12.75
N LYS A 137 8.09 16.10 -11.85
CA LYS A 137 9.12 17.08 -11.56
C LYS A 137 10.37 16.70 -12.32
#